data_AF-Q2NC16-F1
#
_entry.id   AF-Q2NC16-F1
#
_cell.length_a   1.000
_cell.length_b   1.000
_cell.length_c   1.000
_cell.angle_alpha   90.00
_cell.angle_beta   90.00
_cell.angle_gamma   90.00
#
_symmetry.space_group_name_H-M   'P 1'
#
loop_
_entity.id
_entity.type
_entity.pdbx_description
1 polymer ?
#
loop_
_entity_poly.entity_id
_entity_poly.type
_entity_poly.pdbx_seq_one_letter_code
_entity_poly.pdbx_strand_id
1 'polypeptide(L)'
;MGKHDPLTDRQRVARHRAKLRAQGLRPKQFWLPDLGDPRIRSEIAGQCRKVSQHAETAEAQDLIDAIIGEMLVDIEASEDEAKGA
;
A
#
# COMPACT_ATOMS: atom_id res chain seq x y z
N MET A 1 26.67 32.51 -7.77
CA MET A 1 26.38 31.10 -7.46
C MET A 1 25.24 31.08 -6.45
N GLY A 2 23.99 31.04 -6.91
CA GLY A 2 22.83 31.16 -6.04
C GLY A 2 22.63 29.87 -5.25
N LYS A 3 22.71 29.93 -3.93
CA LYS A 3 22.30 28.82 -3.05
C LYS A 3 20.80 28.63 -3.27
N HIS A 4 20.40 27.49 -3.82
CA HIS A 4 18.98 27.14 -3.86
C HIS A 4 18.50 26.97 -2.42
N ASP A 5 17.50 27.75 -2.04
CA ASP A 5 16.84 27.62 -0.74
C ASP A 5 16.19 26.23 -0.68
N PRO A 6 16.44 25.42 0.37
CA PRO A 6 15.87 24.08 0.45
C PRO A 6 14.35 24.14 0.46
N LEU A 7 13.72 23.22 -0.26
CA LEU A 7 12.26 23.12 -0.33
C LEU A 7 11.67 22.96 1.08
N THR A 8 10.62 23.74 1.37
CA THR A 8 9.81 23.56 2.58
C THR A 8 9.17 22.16 2.60
N ASP A 9 8.83 21.68 3.79
CA ASP A 9 8.19 20.36 3.98
C ASP A 9 6.92 20.21 3.12
N ARG A 10 6.12 21.27 3.04
CA ARG A 10 4.92 21.34 2.21
C ARG A 10 5.23 21.18 0.72
N GLN A 11 6.30 21.81 0.23
CA GLN A 11 6.72 21.68 -1.17
C GLN A 11 7.27 20.28 -1.46
N ARG A 12 8.03 19.68 -0.54
CA ARG A 12 8.51 18.30 -0.69
C ARG A 12 7.36 17.30 -0.76
N VAL A 13 6.38 17.41 0.12
CA VAL A 13 5.17 16.57 0.12
C VAL A 13 4.35 16.77 -1.16
N ALA A 14 4.19 18.00 -1.65
CA ALA A 14 3.47 18.28 -2.89
C ALA A 14 4.15 17.65 -4.11
N ARG A 15 5.49 17.81 -4.23
CA ARG A 15 6.31 17.20 -5.29
C ARG A 15 6.21 15.68 -5.28
N HIS A 16 6.34 15.07 -4.10
CA HIS A 16 6.24 13.62 -3.94
C HIS A 16 4.84 13.10 -4.36
N ARG A 17 3.76 13.73 -3.90
CA ARG A 17 2.39 13.36 -4.32
C ARG A 17 2.14 13.59 -5.81
N ALA A 18 2.84 14.51 -6.46
CA ALA A 18 2.72 14.71 -7.91
C ALA A 18 3.34 13.53 -8.68
N LYS A 19 4.52 13.03 -8.27
CA LYS A 19 5.14 11.81 -8.84
C LYS A 19 4.21 10.60 -8.70
N LEU A 20 3.69 10.36 -7.49
CA LEU A 20 2.77 9.24 -7.23
C LEU A 20 1.48 9.34 -8.08
N ARG A 21 0.91 10.54 -8.25
CA ARG A 21 -0.27 10.72 -9.12
C ARG A 21 0.01 10.44 -10.59
N ALA A 22 1.20 10.77 -11.09
CA ALA A 22 1.61 10.44 -12.45
C ALA A 22 1.74 8.92 -12.66
N GLN A 23 2.03 8.17 -11.60
CA GLN A 23 2.03 6.69 -11.59
C GLN A 23 0.64 6.08 -11.34
N GLY A 24 -0.43 6.89 -11.37
CA GLY A 24 -1.80 6.41 -11.11
C GLY A 24 -2.16 6.24 -9.63
N LEU A 25 -1.24 6.52 -8.69
CA LEU A 25 -1.46 6.35 -7.26
C LEU A 25 -2.10 7.60 -6.63
N ARG A 26 -3.06 7.39 -5.71
CA ARG A 26 -3.64 8.45 -4.89
C ARG A 26 -3.60 8.09 -3.42
N PRO A 27 -3.21 9.02 -2.53
CA PRO A 27 -3.28 8.77 -1.09
C PRO A 27 -4.74 8.62 -0.66
N LYS A 28 -5.04 7.52 0.03
CA LYS A 28 -6.32 7.23 0.66
C LYS A 28 -6.07 6.93 2.14
N GLN A 29 -6.85 7.55 3.01
CA GLN A 29 -6.79 7.28 4.45
C GLN A 29 -7.94 6.35 4.80
N PHE A 30 -7.59 5.15 5.27
CA PHE A 30 -8.55 4.15 5.70
C PHE A 30 -8.50 4.02 7.22
N TRP A 31 -9.66 3.77 7.82
CA TRP A 31 -9.75 3.35 9.22
C TRP A 31 -9.74 1.83 9.25
N LEU A 32 -8.79 1.26 9.98
CA LEU A 32 -8.67 -0.18 10.19
C LEU A 32 -9.18 -0.55 11.59
N PRO A 33 -9.61 -1.80 11.80
CA PRO A 33 -9.93 -2.28 13.14
C PRO A 33 -8.74 -2.16 14.09
N ASP A 34 -9.01 -1.81 15.35
CA ASP A 34 -7.99 -1.77 16.40
C ASP A 34 -7.61 -3.20 16.80
N LEU A 35 -6.44 -3.65 16.36
CA LEU A 35 -5.90 -4.97 16.68
C LEU A 35 -5.37 -5.06 18.13
N GLY A 36 -5.37 -3.97 18.90
CA GLY A 36 -5.11 -3.98 20.34
C GLY A 36 -6.25 -4.61 21.15
N ASP A 37 -7.49 -4.58 20.64
CA ASP A 37 -8.63 -5.22 21.31
C ASP A 37 -8.61 -6.75 21.08
N PRO A 38 -8.50 -7.57 22.13
CA PRO A 38 -8.47 -9.02 21.99
C PRO A 38 -9.76 -9.60 21.37
N ARG A 39 -10.90 -8.93 21.50
CA ARG A 39 -12.17 -9.37 20.88
C ARG A 39 -12.11 -9.24 19.37
N ILE A 40 -11.61 -8.11 18.87
CA ILE A 40 -11.43 -7.85 17.44
C ILE A 40 -10.48 -8.88 16.84
N ARG A 41 -9.36 -9.17 17.52
CA ARG A 41 -8.44 -10.23 17.08
C ARG A 41 -9.10 -11.61 17.01
N SER A 42 -9.91 -11.97 18.00
CA SER A 42 -10.63 -13.25 18.02
C SER A 42 -11.60 -13.36 16.86
N GLU A 43 -12.35 -12.29 16.59
CA GLU A 43 -13.28 -12.23 15.47
C GLU A 43 -12.56 -12.36 14.13
N ILE A 44 -11.51 -11.57 13.90
CA ILE A 44 -10.69 -11.64 12.68
C ILE A 44 -10.15 -13.06 12.49
N ALA A 45 -9.57 -13.68 13.54
CA ALA A 45 -9.09 -15.05 13.46
C ALA A 45 -10.20 -16.05 13.11
N GLY A 46 -11.42 -15.83 13.62
CA GLY A 46 -12.61 -16.61 13.26
C GLY A 46 -12.98 -16.46 11.78
N GLN A 47 -12.96 -15.24 11.25
CA GLN A 47 -13.25 -14.97 9.85
C GLN A 47 -12.17 -15.55 8.93
N CYS A 48 -10.89 -15.40 9.27
CA CYS A 48 -9.78 -16.01 8.51
C CYS A 48 -9.95 -17.53 8.41
N ARG A 49 -10.35 -18.20 9.50
CA ARG A 49 -10.62 -19.65 9.46
C ARG A 49 -11.75 -20.00 8.51
N LYS A 50 -12.85 -19.25 8.50
CA LYS A 50 -13.96 -19.47 7.57
C LYS A 50 -13.51 -19.32 6.12
N VAL A 51 -12.72 -18.28 5.82
CA VAL A 51 -12.13 -18.08 4.49
C VAL A 51 -11.24 -19.28 4.15
N SER A 52 -10.31 -19.69 5.02
CA SER A 52 -9.42 -20.83 4.73
C SER A 52 -10.14 -22.17 4.50
N GLN A 53 -11.34 -22.33 5.05
CA GLN A 53 -12.14 -23.55 4.93
C GLN A 53 -13.07 -23.55 3.72
N HIS A 54 -13.21 -22.42 3.01
CA HIS A 54 -14.07 -22.33 1.84
C HIS A 54 -13.40 -23.03 0.64
N ALA A 55 -14.18 -23.80 -0.12
CA ALA A 55 -13.67 -24.68 -1.17
C ALA A 55 -12.93 -23.91 -2.28
N GLU A 56 -13.37 -22.70 -2.59
CA GLU A 56 -12.85 -21.86 -3.67
C GLU A 56 -11.67 -20.96 -3.23
N THR A 57 -11.24 -21.02 -1.97
CA THR A 57 -10.25 -20.07 -1.45
C THR A 57 -8.88 -20.18 -2.12
N ALA A 58 -8.45 -21.39 -2.47
CA ALA A 58 -7.19 -21.58 -3.18
C ALA A 58 -7.22 -20.91 -4.56
N GLU A 59 -8.26 -21.19 -5.35
CA GLU A 59 -8.43 -20.60 -6.69
C GLU A 59 -8.57 -19.07 -6.64
N ALA A 60 -9.33 -18.55 -5.67
CA ALA A 60 -9.47 -17.11 -5.46
C ALA A 60 -8.14 -16.46 -5.05
N GLN A 61 -7.34 -17.11 -4.20
CA GLN A 61 -6.04 -16.61 -3.78
C GLN A 61 -5.05 -16.59 -4.95
N ASP A 62 -4.98 -17.65 -5.75
CA ASP A 62 -4.11 -17.73 -6.94
C ASP A 62 -4.46 -16.63 -7.95
N LEU A 63 -5.75 -16.39 -8.20
CA LEU A 63 -6.20 -15.31 -9.07
C LEU A 63 -5.83 -13.93 -8.52
N ILE A 64 -6.03 -13.70 -7.23
CA ILE A 64 -5.68 -12.44 -6.57
C ILE A 64 -4.18 -12.19 -6.68
N ASP A 65 -3.35 -13.20 -6.41
CA ASP A 65 -1.89 -13.08 -6.47
C ASP A 65 -1.41 -12.81 -7.88
N ALA A 66 -2.01 -13.41 -8.91
CA ALA A 66 -1.73 -13.10 -10.31
C ALA A 66 -2.06 -11.64 -10.66
N ILE A 67 -3.26 -11.16 -10.30
CA ILE A 67 -3.69 -9.79 -10.57
C ILE A 67 -2.79 -8.78 -9.84
N ILE A 68 -2.48 -9.04 -8.56
CA ILE A 68 -1.60 -8.18 -7.76
C ILE A 68 -0.20 -8.16 -8.36
N GLY A 69 0.33 -9.33 -8.75
CA GLY A 69 1.62 -9.47 -9.42
C GLY A 69 1.69 -8.63 -10.69
N GLU A 70 0.64 -8.60 -11.50
CA GLU A 70 0.57 -7.76 -12.70
C GLU A 70 0.44 -6.26 -12.38
N MET A 71 -0.30 -5.90 -11.31
CA MET A 71 -0.60 -4.50 -10.98
C MET A 71 0.50 -3.77 -10.19
N LEU A 72 1.33 -4.48 -9.41
CA LEU A 72 2.30 -3.88 -8.49
C LEU A 72 3.75 -3.84 -9.00
N VAL A 73 4.05 -4.40 -10.18
CA VAL A 73 5.41 -4.44 -10.77
C VAL A 73 6.08 -3.06 -10.82
N ASP A 74 5.29 -2.02 -11.10
CA ASP A 74 5.80 -0.66 -11.32
C ASP A 74 6.00 0.15 -10.02
N ILE A 75 5.47 -0.31 -8.88
CA ILE A 75 5.57 0.42 -7.61
C ILE A 75 6.96 0.22 -6.98
N GLU A 76 7.52 -1.00 -7.06
CA GLU A 76 8.81 -1.35 -6.46
C GLU A 76 9.99 -0.61 -7.10
N ALA A 77 9.98 -0.41 -8.43
CA ALA A 77 11.02 0.31 -9.15
C ALA A 77 11.16 1.79 -8.73
N SER A 78 10.11 2.36 -8.13
CA SER A 78 10.08 3.77 -7.75
C SER A 78 10.65 4.08 -6.35
N GLU A 79 10.82 3.08 -5.49
CA GLU A 79 11.41 3.23 -4.15
C GLU A 79 12.94 3.35 -4.19
N ASP A 80 13.62 2.69 -5.12
CA ASP A 80 15.09 2.72 -5.22
C ASP A 80 15.62 4.06 -5.74
N GLU A 81 14.87 4.74 -6.62
CA GLU A 81 15.20 6.10 -7.04
C GLU A 81 15.06 7.13 -5.90
N ALA A 82 14.22 6.86 -4.90
CA ALA A 82 13.96 7.79 -3.79
C ALA A 82 15.00 7.71 -2.67
N LYS A 83 15.77 6.61 -2.58
CA LYS A 83 16.87 6.45 -1.61
C LYS A 83 18.23 6.91 -2.15
N GLY A 84 18.33 7.22 -3.45
CA GLY A 84 19.56 7.62 -4.14
C GLY A 84 19.73 9.12 -4.42
N ALA A 85 18.88 10.01 -3.87
CA ALA A 85 18.92 11.45 -4.15
C ALA A 85 19.00 12.32 -2.89
#